data_AF-A0A7D5CFJ9-F1
#
_entry.id   AF-A0A7D5CFJ9-F1
#
_cell.length_a   1.000
_cell.length_b   1.000
_cell.length_c   1.000
_cell.angle_alpha   90.00
_cell.angle_beta   90.00
_cell.angle_gamma   90.00
#
_symmetry.space_group_name_H-M   'P 1'
#
loop_
_entity.id
_entity.type
_entity.pdbx_description
1 polymer ?
#
loop_
_entity_poly.entity_id
_entity_poly.type
_entity_poly.pdbx_seq_one_letter_code
_entity_poly.pdbx_strand_id
1 'polypeptide(L)'
;MTQKTIRVDGPVHAHLEDKKAEYGAETFNEVLKRELGIIPDPSELDKLAAYFTPELKDAVQQIVEAIRDIDDLHEHVEETEYGDDYKLVFTDPETGMDIAYIEFGDNRFDYYYRNTKREWEQAAAGDYRKRNDELQFGDSGAGTYDHIELGDVKDTVRQTLSGAIQRWRD
;
A
#
# COMPACT_ATOMS: atom_id res chain seq x y z
N MET A 1 -11.17 -19.96 7.63
CA MET A 1 -11.39 -19.42 6.27
C MET A 1 -11.44 -20.58 5.29
N THR A 2 -12.32 -20.52 4.29
CA THR A 2 -12.49 -21.60 3.32
C THR A 2 -11.42 -21.47 2.25
N GLN A 3 -10.51 -22.44 2.14
CA GLN A 3 -9.57 -22.51 1.01
C GLN A 3 -10.38 -22.53 -0.29
N LYS A 4 -10.17 -21.52 -1.14
CA LYS A 4 -10.72 -21.51 -2.50
C LYS A 4 -9.77 -22.27 -3.40
N THR A 5 -10.19 -23.44 -3.87
CA THR A 5 -9.40 -24.25 -4.80
C THR A 5 -9.91 -24.05 -6.22
N ILE A 6 -9.04 -23.63 -7.13
CA ILE A 6 -9.33 -23.54 -8.57
C ILE A 6 -8.78 -24.82 -9.22
N ARG A 7 -9.60 -25.50 -10.01
CA ARG A 7 -9.15 -26.62 -10.84
C ARG A 7 -8.75 -26.11 -12.21
N VAL A 8 -7.54 -26.44 -12.63
CA VAL A 8 -7.00 -26.19 -13.96
C VAL A 8 -6.73 -27.51 -14.67
N ASP A 9 -6.68 -27.50 -15.99
CA ASP A 9 -6.26 -28.67 -16.76
C ASP A 9 -4.72 -28.83 -16.76
N GLY A 10 -4.25 -29.99 -17.23
CA GLY A 10 -2.82 -30.32 -17.25
C GLY A 10 -1.95 -29.32 -18.04
N PRO A 11 -2.35 -28.93 -19.26
CA PRO A 11 -1.62 -27.90 -20.02
C PRO A 11 -1.53 -26.55 -19.30
N VAL A 12 -2.63 -26.07 -18.70
CA VAL A 12 -2.62 -24.82 -17.93
C VAL A 12 -1.71 -24.94 -16.71
N HIS A 13 -1.73 -26.07 -16.00
CA HIS A 13 -0.83 -26.29 -14.87
C HIS A 13 0.65 -26.27 -15.29
N ALA A 14 1.00 -26.92 -16.40
CA ALA A 14 2.38 -26.92 -16.90
C ALA A 14 2.84 -25.51 -17.28
N HIS A 15 1.96 -24.75 -17.95
CA HIS A 15 2.24 -23.36 -18.29
C HIS A 15 2.46 -22.48 -17.04
N LEU A 16 1.64 -22.66 -16.01
CA LEU A 16 1.80 -21.93 -14.74
C LEU A 16 3.11 -22.27 -14.01
N GLU A 17 3.58 -23.53 -14.06
CA GLU A 17 4.89 -23.92 -13.50
C GLU A 17 6.05 -23.29 -14.27
N ASP A 18 5.99 -23.28 -15.60
CA ASP A 18 7.01 -22.64 -16.44
C ASP A 18 7.10 -21.14 -16.12
N LYS A 19 5.94 -20.47 -16.01
CA LYS A 19 5.85 -19.06 -15.63
C LYS A 19 6.30 -18.78 -14.21
N LYS A 20 6.05 -19.70 -13.29
CA LYS A 20 6.53 -19.61 -11.91
C LYS A 20 8.05 -19.56 -11.85
N ALA A 21 8.72 -20.42 -12.63
CA ALA A 21 10.18 -20.38 -12.76
C ALA A 21 10.68 -19.13 -13.50
N GLU A 22 10.00 -18.68 -14.55
CA GLU A 22 10.32 -17.44 -15.29
C GLU A 22 10.27 -16.21 -14.38
N TYR A 23 9.26 -16.15 -13.50
CA TYR A 23 9.02 -15.00 -12.62
C TYR A 23 9.70 -15.08 -11.26
N GLY A 24 10.29 -16.22 -10.91
CA GLY A 24 10.79 -16.47 -9.56
C GLY A 24 9.69 -16.46 -8.51
N ALA A 25 8.45 -16.81 -8.89
CA ALA A 25 7.28 -16.78 -8.04
C ALA A 25 7.19 -18.03 -7.14
N GLU A 26 6.61 -17.90 -5.95
CA GLU A 26 6.42 -19.01 -5.00
C GLU A 26 5.06 -19.68 -5.15
N THR A 27 4.07 -18.99 -5.73
CA THR A 27 2.70 -19.49 -5.90
C THR A 27 2.15 -19.27 -7.32
N PHE A 28 1.17 -20.09 -7.73
CA PHE A 28 0.42 -19.83 -8.97
C PHE A 28 -0.44 -18.58 -8.88
N ASN A 29 -0.76 -18.11 -7.67
CA ASN A 29 -1.52 -16.88 -7.51
C ASN A 29 -0.70 -15.67 -7.97
N GLU A 30 0.59 -15.59 -7.58
CA GLU A 30 1.53 -14.56 -8.08
C GLU A 30 1.67 -14.61 -9.61
N VAL A 31 1.80 -15.80 -10.18
CA VAL A 31 1.85 -15.99 -11.64
C VAL A 31 0.58 -15.48 -12.29
N LEU A 32 -0.59 -15.91 -11.81
CA LEU A 32 -1.89 -15.50 -12.33
C LEU A 32 -2.08 -13.99 -12.19
N LYS A 33 -1.69 -13.40 -11.06
CA LYS A 33 -1.74 -11.95 -10.88
C LYS A 33 -0.91 -11.23 -11.93
N ARG A 34 0.30 -11.70 -12.20
CA ARG A 34 1.18 -11.07 -13.20
C ARG A 34 0.67 -11.26 -14.64
N GLU A 35 0.29 -12.47 -15.00
CA GLU A 35 -0.27 -12.81 -16.31
C GLU A 35 -1.59 -12.08 -16.60
N LEU A 36 -2.40 -11.85 -15.55
CA LEU A 36 -3.66 -11.13 -15.66
C LEU A 36 -3.51 -9.61 -15.45
N GLY A 37 -2.29 -9.10 -15.23
CA GLY A 37 -2.03 -7.68 -15.00
C GLY A 37 -2.67 -7.12 -13.73
N ILE A 38 -2.79 -7.96 -12.69
CA ILE A 38 -3.42 -7.68 -11.40
C ILE A 38 -2.44 -7.02 -10.42
N ILE A 39 -1.12 -7.15 -10.59
CA ILE A 39 -0.16 -6.31 -9.85
C ILE A 39 -0.19 -4.92 -10.49
N PRO A 40 -0.75 -3.90 -9.83
CA PRO A 40 -0.86 -2.57 -10.41
C PRO A 40 0.52 -1.95 -10.58
N ASP A 41 0.71 -1.19 -11.65
CA ASP A 41 1.83 -0.25 -11.71
C ASP A 41 1.65 0.81 -10.60
N PRO A 42 2.73 1.37 -10.01
CA PRO A 42 2.64 2.46 -9.04
C PRO A 42 1.81 3.66 -9.53
N SER A 43 1.82 3.92 -10.84
CA SER A 43 0.99 4.95 -11.48
C SER A 43 -0.50 4.60 -11.54
N GLU A 44 -0.88 3.34 -11.34
CA GLU A 44 -2.25 2.84 -11.37
C GLU A 44 -2.89 2.84 -9.98
N LEU A 45 -2.87 3.99 -9.30
CA LEU A 45 -3.45 4.16 -7.97
C LEU A 45 -4.93 3.72 -7.90
N ASP A 46 -5.69 3.91 -8.99
CA ASP A 46 -7.07 3.45 -9.11
C ASP A 46 -7.25 1.93 -8.91
N LYS A 47 -6.24 1.14 -9.30
CA LYS A 47 -6.25 -0.32 -9.10
C LYS A 47 -5.87 -0.69 -7.68
N LEU A 48 -4.90 0.02 -7.07
CA LEU A 48 -4.54 -0.16 -5.66
C LEU A 48 -5.72 0.18 -4.75
N ALA A 49 -6.45 1.24 -5.07
CA ALA A 49 -7.63 1.68 -4.34
C ALA A 49 -8.94 1.06 -4.88
N ALA A 50 -8.90 -0.01 -5.67
CA ALA A 50 -10.08 -0.51 -6.41
C ALA A 50 -11.31 -0.79 -5.52
N TYR A 51 -11.08 -1.21 -4.28
CA TYR A 51 -12.12 -1.54 -3.30
C TYR A 51 -12.59 -0.37 -2.45
N PHE A 52 -12.01 0.82 -2.62
CA PHE A 52 -12.36 2.01 -1.87
C PHE A 52 -13.63 2.66 -2.42
N THR A 53 -14.37 3.34 -1.54
CA THR A 53 -15.39 4.30 -1.94
C THR A 53 -14.77 5.50 -2.66
N PRO A 54 -15.54 6.24 -3.48
CA PRO A 54 -15.04 7.43 -4.17
C PRO A 54 -14.38 8.46 -3.23
N GLU A 55 -14.92 8.64 -2.03
CA GLU A 55 -14.43 9.57 -1.03
C GLU A 55 -13.06 9.13 -0.48
N LEU A 56 -12.90 7.83 -0.22
CA LEU A 56 -11.63 7.27 0.26
C LEU A 56 -10.58 7.23 -0.86
N LYS A 57 -10.99 7.03 -2.12
CA LYS A 57 -10.12 7.16 -3.30
C LYS A 57 -9.56 8.57 -3.44
N ASP A 58 -10.42 9.58 -3.36
CA ASP A 58 -10.01 10.98 -3.42
C ASP A 58 -9.05 11.32 -2.27
N ALA A 59 -9.36 10.86 -1.06
CA ALA A 59 -8.49 11.07 0.10
C ALA A 59 -7.10 10.45 -0.08
N VAL A 60 -7.00 9.19 -0.52
CA VAL A 60 -5.69 8.54 -0.71
C VAL A 60 -4.91 9.15 -1.87
N GLN A 61 -5.60 9.61 -2.93
CA GLN A 61 -4.96 10.34 -4.02
C GLN A 61 -4.31 11.63 -3.52
N GLN A 62 -5.02 12.43 -2.72
CA GLN A 62 -4.45 13.64 -2.13
C GLN A 62 -3.25 13.36 -1.21
N ILE A 63 -3.23 12.20 -0.53
CA ILE A 63 -2.10 11.80 0.32
C ILE A 63 -0.89 11.42 -0.53
N VAL A 64 -1.09 10.61 -1.59
CA VAL A 64 -0.01 10.23 -2.51
C VAL A 64 0.57 11.47 -3.21
N GLU A 65 -0.27 12.39 -3.66
CA GLU A 65 0.18 13.67 -4.22
C GLU A 65 0.96 14.48 -3.19
N ALA A 66 0.52 14.54 -1.93
CA ALA A 66 1.27 15.20 -0.86
C ALA A 66 2.63 14.54 -0.58
N ILE A 67 2.77 13.23 -0.77
CA ILE A 67 4.07 12.53 -0.68
C ILE A 67 4.99 12.93 -1.81
N ARG A 68 4.48 12.90 -3.05
CA ARG A 68 5.22 13.28 -4.27
C ARG A 68 5.67 14.75 -4.24
N ASP A 69 4.94 15.62 -3.56
CA ASP A 69 5.31 17.03 -3.38
C ASP A 69 6.46 17.24 -2.36
N ILE A 70 6.74 16.26 -1.50
CA ILE A 70 7.77 16.40 -0.45
C ILE A 70 9.17 16.19 -1.03
N ASP A 71 9.38 15.13 -1.83
CA ASP A 71 10.68 14.75 -2.37
C ASP A 71 10.52 13.83 -3.60
N ASP A 72 11.58 13.70 -4.39
CA ASP A 72 11.62 12.85 -5.59
C ASP A 72 11.99 11.40 -5.19
N LEU A 73 10.98 10.66 -4.72
CA LEU A 73 11.14 9.28 -4.25
C LEU A 73 10.85 8.29 -5.38
N HIS A 74 11.58 7.17 -5.38
CA HIS A 74 11.24 6.05 -6.25
C HIS A 74 10.01 5.33 -5.70
N GLU A 75 9.04 5.06 -6.58
CA GLU A 75 7.80 4.37 -6.22
C GLU A 75 7.80 2.94 -6.78
N HIS A 76 7.40 1.98 -5.96
CA HIS A 76 7.13 0.62 -6.40
C HIS A 76 5.97 -0.01 -5.61
N VAL A 77 5.34 -1.03 -6.19
CA VAL A 77 4.26 -1.77 -5.53
C VAL A 77 4.80 -3.10 -5.03
N GLU A 78 4.47 -3.44 -3.80
CA GLU A 78 4.75 -4.74 -3.20
C GLU A 78 3.46 -5.38 -2.70
N GLU A 79 3.46 -6.71 -2.56
CA GLU A 79 2.38 -7.42 -1.86
C GLU A 79 2.60 -7.35 -0.35
N THR A 80 1.52 -7.36 0.43
CA THR A 80 1.60 -7.55 1.88
C THR A 80 1.97 -9.00 2.22
N GLU A 81 2.46 -9.26 3.43
CA GLU A 81 2.88 -10.62 3.86
C GLU A 81 1.78 -11.70 3.70
N TYR A 82 0.52 -11.29 3.67
CA TYR A 82 -0.63 -12.19 3.52
C TYR A 82 -1.11 -12.34 2.06
N GLY A 83 -0.55 -11.57 1.12
CA GLY A 83 -0.77 -11.72 -0.33
C GLY A 83 -2.14 -11.30 -0.86
N ASP A 84 -3.01 -10.75 -0.02
CA ASP A 84 -4.35 -10.31 -0.40
C ASP A 84 -4.42 -8.79 -0.70
N ASP A 85 -3.46 -8.02 -0.15
CA ASP A 85 -3.41 -6.57 -0.21
C ASP A 85 -2.10 -6.09 -0.85
N TYR A 86 -2.08 -4.86 -1.34
CA TYR A 86 -0.90 -4.23 -1.93
C TYR A 86 -0.43 -3.06 -1.07
N LYS A 87 0.86 -2.75 -1.17
CA LYS A 87 1.43 -1.51 -0.63
C LYS A 87 2.15 -0.72 -1.72
N LEU A 88 1.91 0.58 -1.75
CA LEU A 88 2.71 1.54 -2.52
C LEU A 88 3.88 1.98 -1.65
N VAL A 89 5.08 1.60 -2.03
CA VAL A 89 6.32 1.83 -1.28
C VAL A 89 7.07 3.01 -1.89
N PHE A 90 7.63 3.85 -1.04
CA PHE A 90 8.45 4.98 -1.39
C PHE A 90 9.88 4.76 -0.91
N THR A 91 10.81 4.67 -1.86
CA THR A 91 12.23 4.43 -1.64
C THR A 91 13.01 5.70 -1.88
N ASP A 92 13.88 6.01 -0.94
CA ASP A 92 14.83 7.08 -1.08
C ASP A 92 15.92 6.72 -2.12
N PRO A 93 16.09 7.49 -3.21
CA PRO A 93 17.01 7.13 -4.27
C PRO A 93 18.48 7.28 -3.88
N GLU A 94 18.81 8.11 -2.90
CA GLU A 94 20.19 8.33 -2.45
C GLU A 94 20.70 7.14 -1.63
N THR A 95 19.85 6.60 -0.76
CA THR A 95 20.20 5.53 0.17
C THR A 95 19.73 4.15 -0.30
N GLY A 96 18.79 4.08 -1.23
CA GLY A 96 18.10 2.85 -1.64
C GLY A 96 17.22 2.25 -0.55
N MET A 97 16.87 3.04 0.48
CA MET A 97 16.09 2.58 1.62
C MET A 97 14.61 2.92 1.45
N ASP A 98 13.74 1.95 1.73
CA ASP A 98 12.30 2.22 1.84
C ASP A 98 12.03 3.05 3.09
N ILE A 99 11.45 4.23 2.88
CA ILE A 99 11.25 5.23 3.94
C ILE A 99 9.79 5.38 4.33
N ALA A 100 8.86 5.06 3.44
CA ALA A 100 7.43 5.06 3.71
C ALA A 100 6.68 4.08 2.82
N TYR A 101 5.48 3.69 3.22
CA TYR A 101 4.54 2.99 2.36
C TYR A 101 3.09 3.27 2.75
N ILE A 102 2.18 3.10 1.80
CA ILE A 102 0.73 3.06 2.04
C ILE A 102 0.26 1.64 1.75
N GLU A 103 -0.34 0.99 2.74
CA GLU A 103 -1.00 -0.31 2.59
C GLU A 103 -2.47 -0.11 2.24
N PHE A 104 -2.97 -0.84 1.24
CA PHE A 104 -4.33 -0.75 0.73
C PHE A 104 -5.11 -2.02 1.09
N GLY A 105 -6.09 -1.91 1.99
CA GLY A 105 -6.98 -3.00 2.38
C GLY A 105 -8.41 -2.86 1.84
N ASP A 106 -9.35 -3.66 2.36
CA ASP A 106 -10.78 -3.48 2.04
C ASP A 106 -11.34 -2.20 2.69
N ASN A 107 -11.59 -1.17 1.87
CA ASN A 107 -12.14 0.13 2.30
C ASN A 107 -11.32 0.84 3.38
N ARG A 108 -10.01 0.57 3.44
CA ARG A 108 -9.09 1.25 4.36
C ARG A 108 -7.71 1.42 3.74
N PHE A 109 -6.99 2.44 4.17
CA PHE A 109 -5.54 2.55 3.97
C PHE A 109 -4.83 2.78 5.29
N ASP A 110 -3.58 2.34 5.34
CA ASP A 110 -2.68 2.57 6.48
C ASP A 110 -1.35 3.14 5.94
N TYR A 111 -0.93 4.30 6.44
CA TYR A 111 0.33 4.93 6.08
C TYR A 111 1.38 4.67 7.15
N TYR A 112 2.54 4.18 6.69
CA TYR A 112 3.68 3.82 7.51
C TYR A 112 4.93 4.58 7.07
N TYR A 113 5.83 4.81 8.03
CA TYR A 113 7.14 5.40 7.80
C TYR A 113 8.22 4.67 8.60
N ARG A 114 9.49 4.83 8.20
CA ARG A 114 10.64 4.39 9.00
C ARG A 114 10.88 5.37 10.14
N ASN A 115 10.53 4.95 11.35
CA ASN A 115 10.80 5.70 12.57
C ASN A 115 12.30 5.76 12.89
N THR A 116 12.66 6.43 13.98
CA THR A 116 14.06 6.71 14.39
C THR A 116 14.94 5.49 14.62
N LYS A 117 14.35 4.29 14.76
CA LYS A 117 15.06 3.02 14.95
C LYS A 117 15.21 2.23 13.65
N ARG A 118 14.78 2.80 12.53
CA ARG A 118 14.53 2.07 11.28
C ARG A 118 13.54 0.94 11.54
N GLU A 119 12.44 1.20 12.22
CA GLU A 119 11.32 0.26 12.34
C GLU A 119 10.12 0.87 11.62
N TRP A 120 9.23 0.04 11.10
CA TRP A 120 7.98 0.52 10.51
C TRP A 120 7.04 0.96 11.62
N GLU A 121 6.55 2.18 11.51
CA GLU A 121 5.58 2.75 12.43
C GLU A 121 4.41 3.29 11.63
N GLN A 122 3.20 2.86 11.98
CA GLN A 122 1.99 3.42 11.41
C GLN A 122 1.86 4.85 11.91
N ALA A 123 1.65 5.82 11.03
CA ALA A 123 1.48 7.21 11.42
C ALA A 123 0.06 7.72 11.17
N ALA A 124 -0.61 7.19 10.14
CA ALA A 124 -1.98 7.58 9.81
C ALA A 124 -2.77 6.41 9.21
N ALA A 125 -4.09 6.51 9.27
CA ALA A 125 -5.01 5.58 8.63
C ALA A 125 -6.28 6.30 8.16
N GLY A 126 -6.94 5.71 7.16
CA GLY A 126 -8.29 6.09 6.76
C GLY A 126 -9.15 4.84 6.54
N ASP A 127 -10.40 4.88 6.97
CA ASP A 127 -11.38 3.80 6.82
C ASP A 127 -12.74 4.39 6.40
N TYR A 128 -13.43 3.73 5.48
CA TYR A 128 -14.81 4.02 5.15
C TYR A 128 -15.75 3.05 5.87
N ARG A 129 -16.44 3.55 6.89
CA ARG A 129 -17.38 2.73 7.67
C ARG A 129 -18.76 2.72 7.05
N LYS A 130 -19.03 1.68 6.24
CA LYS A 130 -20.33 1.41 5.59
C LYS A 130 -21.55 1.49 6.53
N ARG A 131 -21.39 1.21 7.83
CA ARG A 131 -22.49 1.25 8.80
C ARG A 131 -23.03 2.67 9.06
N ASN A 132 -22.14 3.66 9.02
CA ASN A 132 -22.46 5.06 9.32
C ASN A 132 -22.33 5.97 8.10
N ASP A 133 -21.90 5.42 6.96
CA ASP A 133 -21.69 6.16 5.70
C ASP A 133 -20.71 7.33 5.88
N GLU A 134 -19.63 7.06 6.62
CA GLU A 134 -18.70 8.09 7.07
C GLU A 134 -17.24 7.65 6.82
N LEU A 135 -16.48 8.58 6.26
CA LEU A 135 -15.04 8.50 6.12
C LEU A 135 -14.38 8.94 7.44
N GLN A 136 -13.55 8.08 8.01
CA GLN A 136 -12.87 8.34 9.28
C GLN A 136 -11.37 8.25 9.09
N PHE A 137 -10.64 9.15 9.74
CA PHE A 137 -9.19 9.12 9.79
C PHE A 137 -8.72 8.96 11.24
N GLY A 138 -7.51 8.42 11.39
CA GLY A 138 -6.84 8.27 12.69
C GLY A 138 -5.32 8.37 12.57
N ASP A 139 -4.66 8.60 13.69
CA ASP A 139 -3.21 8.53 13.83
C ASP A 139 -2.78 7.29 14.65
N SER A 140 -1.47 7.12 14.82
CA SER A 140 -0.85 5.96 15.45
C SER A 140 -1.29 5.69 16.89
N GLY A 141 -1.71 4.45 17.20
CA GLY A 141 -1.49 3.86 18.54
C GLY A 141 -2.69 3.62 19.46
N ALA A 142 -3.93 3.90 19.07
CA ALA A 142 -5.09 3.48 19.85
C ALA A 142 -6.23 3.05 18.94
N GLY A 143 -7.02 2.07 19.37
CA GLY A 143 -8.24 1.61 18.68
C GLY A 143 -9.36 2.65 18.61
N THR A 144 -9.01 3.93 18.51
CA THR A 144 -9.86 5.09 18.39
C THR A 144 -9.41 5.86 17.17
N TYR A 145 -10.20 5.73 16.09
CA TYR A 145 -10.22 6.72 15.03
C TYR A 145 -10.59 8.05 15.70
N ASP A 146 -9.61 8.88 16.04
CA ASP A 146 -9.85 10.13 16.79
C ASP A 146 -10.56 11.21 15.96
N HIS A 147 -11.13 10.85 14.80
CA HIS A 147 -11.90 11.72 13.91
C HIS A 147 -11.07 12.96 13.53
N ILE A 148 -9.81 12.73 13.15
CA ILE A 148 -8.96 13.78 12.58
C ILE A 148 -9.42 14.08 11.15
N GLU A 149 -9.10 15.26 10.64
CA GLU A 149 -9.46 15.63 9.28
C GLU A 149 -8.40 15.15 8.28
N LEU A 150 -8.75 15.05 7.00
CA LEU A 150 -7.80 14.73 5.93
C LEU A 150 -6.60 15.72 5.89
N GLY A 151 -6.83 16.97 6.31
CA GLY A 151 -5.76 17.95 6.48
C GLY A 151 -4.69 17.49 7.47
N ASP A 152 -5.12 17.02 8.64
CA ASP A 152 -4.22 16.54 9.71
C ASP A 152 -3.45 15.29 9.29
N VAL A 153 -4.09 14.40 8.52
CA VAL A 153 -3.43 13.23 7.93
C VAL A 153 -2.29 13.67 7.00
N LYS A 154 -2.55 14.62 6.10
CA LYS A 154 -1.52 15.13 5.17
C LYS A 154 -0.38 15.81 5.91
N ASP A 155 -0.67 16.55 6.97
CA ASP A 155 0.36 17.20 7.76
C ASP A 155 1.19 16.19 8.56
N THR A 156 0.57 15.14 9.09
CA THR A 156 1.26 14.00 9.70
C THR A 156 2.18 13.30 8.71
N VAL A 157 1.71 13.03 7.49
CA VAL A 157 2.50 12.43 6.41
C VAL A 157 3.72 13.31 6.08
N ARG A 158 3.52 14.62 5.91
CA ARG A 158 4.63 15.56 5.67
C ARG A 158 5.65 15.55 6.78
N GLN A 159 5.19 15.69 8.03
CA GLN A 159 6.09 15.77 9.18
C GLN A 159 6.92 14.49 9.35
N THR A 160 6.27 13.32 9.24
CA THR A 160 6.93 12.02 9.43
C THR A 160 7.86 11.68 8.27
N LEU A 161 7.45 11.92 7.02
CA LEU A 161 8.27 11.63 5.84
C LEU A 161 9.47 12.55 5.75
N SER A 162 9.30 13.87 5.84
CA SER A 162 10.42 14.81 5.80
C SER A 162 11.41 14.53 6.95
N GLY A 163 10.91 14.20 8.13
CA GLY A 163 11.74 13.82 9.28
C GLY A 163 12.46 12.47 9.11
N ALA A 164 11.91 11.54 8.33
CA ALA A 164 12.58 10.30 7.96
C ALA A 164 13.67 10.56 6.91
N ILE A 165 13.34 11.26 5.83
CA ILE A 165 14.27 11.63 4.74
C ILE A 165 15.51 12.33 5.32
N GLN A 166 15.31 13.41 6.07
CA GLN A 166 16.41 14.18 6.63
C GLN A 166 17.33 13.32 7.50
N ARG A 167 16.75 12.44 8.31
CA ARG A 167 17.49 11.60 9.25
C ARG A 167 18.29 10.49 8.57
N TRP A 168 17.80 9.96 7.45
CA TRP A 168 18.40 8.79 6.80
C TRP A 168 19.36 9.15 5.68
N ARG A 169 19.30 10.38 5.16
CA ARG A 169 20.30 10.93 4.22
C ARG A 169 21.54 11.51 4.90
N ASP A 170 21.43 11.92 6.17
CA ASP A 170 22.56 12.39 7.01
C ASP A 170 23.48 11.24 7.49
#